data_AF-A0A3B8L7S3-F1
#
_entry.id   AF-A0A3B8L7S3-F1
#
_cell.length_a   1.000
_cell.length_b   1.000
_cell.length_c   1.000
_cell.angle_alpha   90.00
_cell.angle_beta   90.00
_cell.angle_gamma   90.00
#
_symmetry.space_group_name_H-M   'P 1'
#
loop_
_entity.id
_entity.type
_entity.pdbx_description
1 polymer ?
#
loop_
_entity_poly.entity_id
_entity_poly.type
_entity_poly.pdbx_seq_one_letter_code
_entity_poly.pdbx_strand_id
1 'polypeptide(L)'
;TVAATNNGAGNWSVADDTITALAEGTYDISVTATDAVGNAGADATTDELTVTSTLKIDADDFAVAAGNEIRLIVDGDQLRAVDSNGADVVSSRSLSEILTLNVTGQAGVDDTLVVTTAAIPSNGITFDGGGTGADSLEIGLNQVESVTSLSVVLSGANTGTADVDGQTVSFVNVASVDSSGLSDLGSHSIEYADTDDNIAVTGTTVSDGLFDYSADSLDLLAINGGGGNDNINATASTGSVNLSGGDGNDTLLGSSDADILSGDDGNDMINGGGGDDSLLGQNGNDTLKGGGGIDTINGGEGDDLLRGQGGALNALDGGAGIDTVQESADSNFTLTNDSLVSNLSTHILNSIELANLRGGSSDNTLDASGFSGQTTLIGLAGNDSLVGGSGDDIIRGNDGQDTLIGHDGNDRIIAGADNDGIAGGAGNDTLNGNNGDDSIFGGLGDDTLFGGAGADALLGEDGDDSLNGNGGHDTVAGGGGTDSIADINSKIDEAFELFVDWID
;
A
#
# COMPACT_ATOMS: atom_id res chain seq x y z
N THR A 1 40.86 28.64 44.21
CA THR A 1 40.70 30.10 44.33
C THR A 1 41.57 30.76 43.31
N VAL A 2 40.99 31.35 42.26
CA VAL A 2 41.76 32.06 41.22
C VAL A 2 41.64 33.55 41.47
N ALA A 3 42.72 34.31 41.29
CA ALA A 3 42.72 35.75 41.48
C ALA A 3 42.10 36.43 40.24
N ALA A 4 41.01 37.19 40.43
CA ALA A 4 40.44 38.04 39.40
C ALA A 4 40.89 39.49 39.61
N THR A 5 41.10 40.22 38.51
CA THR A 5 41.49 41.64 38.53
C THR A 5 40.25 42.49 38.25
N ASN A 6 39.94 43.43 39.14
CA ASN A 6 38.85 44.38 38.95
C ASN A 6 39.31 45.52 38.05
N ASN A 7 38.59 45.78 36.96
CA ASN A 7 38.93 46.84 35.99
C ASN A 7 38.41 48.24 36.37
N GLY A 8 37.87 48.40 37.58
CA GLY A 8 37.44 49.69 38.13
C GLY A 8 36.02 50.12 37.74
N ALA A 9 35.28 49.30 36.99
CA ALA A 9 33.89 49.57 36.59
C ALA A 9 32.86 48.56 37.14
N GLY A 10 33.27 47.67 38.05
CA GLY A 10 32.41 46.60 38.59
C GLY A 10 32.47 45.28 37.82
N ASN A 11 33.24 45.21 36.73
CA ASN A 11 33.51 43.98 36.01
C ASN A 11 34.85 43.38 36.45
N TRP A 12 34.85 42.06 36.68
CA TRP A 12 36.01 41.29 37.12
C TRP A 12 36.44 40.35 36.00
N SER A 13 37.73 40.32 35.69
CA SER A 13 38.31 39.36 34.74
C SER A 13 39.28 38.45 35.48
N VAL A 14 39.08 37.13 35.36
CA VAL A 14 40.01 36.13 35.91
C VAL A 14 41.39 36.35 35.28
N ALA A 15 42.44 36.46 36.10
CA ALA A 15 43.79 36.51 35.58
C ALA A 15 44.26 35.06 35.32
N ASP A 16 44.50 34.75 34.05
CA ASP A 16 44.98 33.49 33.47
C ASP A 16 44.00 32.30 33.33
N ASP A 17 44.14 31.62 32.19
CA ASP A 17 43.44 30.40 31.71
C ASP A 17 43.76 29.11 32.51
N THR A 18 44.06 29.21 33.80
CA THR A 18 44.53 28.06 34.62
C THR A 18 43.47 27.51 35.56
N ILE A 19 42.31 27.09 35.01
CA ILE A 19 41.37 26.24 35.75
C ILE A 19 41.89 24.80 35.68
N THR A 20 42.20 24.18 36.82
CA THR A 20 42.47 22.73 36.87
C THR A 20 41.18 21.96 36.54
N ALA A 21 41.27 20.91 35.72
CA ALA A 21 40.12 20.09 35.34
C ALA A 21 39.28 19.69 36.58
N LEU A 22 38.00 20.05 36.56
CA LEU A 22 37.03 19.68 37.58
C LEU A 22 36.48 18.28 37.26
N ALA A 23 36.30 17.44 38.28
CA ALA A 23 35.58 16.18 38.12
C ALA A 23 34.10 16.46 37.81
N GLU A 24 33.32 15.45 37.42
CA GLU A 24 31.87 15.62 37.37
C GLU A 24 31.29 16.06 38.71
N GLY A 25 30.30 16.95 38.66
CA GLY A 25 29.65 17.49 39.83
C GLY A 25 29.09 18.89 39.63
N THR A 26 28.28 19.31 40.60
CA THR A 26 27.79 20.68 40.71
C THR A 26 28.73 21.48 41.61
N TYR A 27 29.25 22.57 41.09
CA TYR A 27 30.20 23.43 41.78
C TYR A 27 29.56 24.76 42.11
N ASP A 28 29.67 25.16 43.38
CA ASP A 28 29.38 26.53 43.79
C ASP A 28 30.42 27.47 43.21
N ILE A 29 29.97 28.45 42.44
CA ILE A 29 30.84 29.55 41.99
C ILE A 29 30.83 30.62 43.08
N SER A 30 31.98 30.87 43.69
CA SER A 30 32.17 31.98 44.62
C SER A 30 33.24 32.94 44.13
N VAL A 31 32.92 34.24 44.16
CA VAL A 31 33.87 35.30 43.77
C VAL A 31 34.25 36.07 45.02
N THR A 32 35.56 36.12 45.32
CA THR A 32 36.09 36.91 46.45
C THR A 32 37.02 37.99 45.92
N ALA A 33 36.76 39.22 46.35
CA ALA A 33 37.42 40.43 45.94
C ALA A 33 38.09 41.10 47.14
N THR A 34 39.40 41.34 47.10
CA THR A 34 40.11 42.04 48.18
C THR A 34 40.69 43.35 47.66
N ASP A 35 40.35 44.48 48.28
CA ASP A 35 40.91 45.79 47.90
C ASP A 35 42.34 46.01 48.43
N ALA A 36 43.00 47.07 47.97
CA ALA A 36 44.38 47.41 48.36
C ALA A 36 44.54 47.77 49.86
N VAL A 37 43.44 47.96 50.60
CA VAL A 37 43.40 48.24 52.04
C VAL A 37 43.10 46.95 52.85
N GLY A 38 42.88 45.83 52.16
CA GLY A 38 42.63 44.53 52.76
C GLY A 38 41.16 44.23 53.07
N ASN A 39 40.22 45.05 52.57
CA ASN A 39 38.79 44.76 52.73
C ASN A 39 38.38 43.69 51.71
N ALA A 40 37.74 42.61 52.18
CA ALA A 40 37.26 41.53 51.32
C ALA A 40 35.73 41.60 51.17
N GLY A 41 35.24 41.62 49.94
CA GLY A 41 33.84 41.37 49.58
C GLY A 41 33.73 39.98 48.94
N ALA A 42 32.78 39.16 49.40
CA ALA A 42 32.45 37.89 48.78
C ALA A 42 31.05 37.99 48.20
N ASP A 43 30.92 37.68 46.91
CA ASP A 43 29.62 37.45 46.29
C ASP A 43 29.48 35.94 46.06
N ALA A 44 28.50 35.36 46.75
CA ALA A 44 28.09 33.99 46.53
C ALA A 44 26.81 34.08 45.70
N THR A 45 26.97 34.04 44.38
CA THR A 45 25.85 33.86 43.47
C THR A 45 25.32 32.43 43.64
N THR A 46 24.01 32.23 43.64
CA THR A 46 23.38 30.88 43.59
C THR A 46 23.45 30.26 42.19
N ASP A 47 24.44 30.64 41.38
CA ASP A 47 24.63 30.11 40.03
C ASP A 47 25.50 28.84 40.13
N GLU A 48 24.89 27.71 39.79
CA GLU A 48 25.50 26.38 39.81
C GLU A 48 26.22 26.11 38.48
N LEU A 49 27.53 25.80 38.53
CA LEU A 49 28.23 25.21 37.39
C LEU A 49 28.11 23.69 37.48
N THR A 50 27.24 23.13 36.64
CA THR A 50 27.05 21.67 36.55
C THR A 50 27.96 21.08 35.48
N VAL A 51 28.76 20.09 35.86
CA VAL A 51 29.63 19.30 34.98
C VAL A 51 29.06 17.88 34.91
N THR A 52 28.63 17.42 33.71
CA THR A 52 27.84 16.17 33.51
C THR A 52 28.51 15.11 32.61
N SER A 53 27.98 13.87 32.66
CA SER A 53 28.53 12.57 32.21
C SER A 53 28.29 12.22 30.74
N THR A 54 28.23 13.20 29.84
CA THR A 54 27.98 12.93 28.43
C THR A 54 29.30 12.55 27.74
N LEU A 55 29.31 11.42 27.01
CA LEU A 55 30.36 11.18 26.03
C LEU A 55 29.96 11.90 24.74
N LYS A 56 30.85 12.73 24.21
CA LYS A 56 30.64 13.47 22.96
C LYS A 56 31.78 13.12 22.01
N ILE A 57 31.41 12.82 20.77
CA ILE A 57 32.32 12.65 19.63
C ILE A 57 31.90 13.72 18.63
N ASP A 58 32.82 14.62 18.26
CA ASP A 58 32.50 15.74 17.36
C ASP A 58 33.21 15.64 16.01
N ALA A 59 32.89 16.57 15.11
CA ALA A 59 33.33 16.52 13.72
C ALA A 59 34.86 16.49 13.55
N ASP A 60 35.62 17.05 14.49
CA ASP A 60 37.08 16.99 14.44
C ASP A 60 37.59 15.57 14.75
N ASP A 61 36.86 14.79 15.56
CA ASP A 61 37.18 13.38 15.83
C ASP A 61 36.97 12.51 14.58
N PHE A 62 35.94 12.80 13.77
CA PHE A 62 35.76 12.16 12.47
C PHE A 62 36.89 12.52 11.49
N ALA A 63 37.38 13.76 11.50
CA ALA A 63 38.48 14.18 10.64
C ALA A 63 39.81 13.48 10.97
N VAL A 64 40.00 13.05 12.22
CA VAL A 64 41.17 12.26 12.64
C VAL A 64 40.96 10.75 12.47
N ALA A 65 39.71 10.30 12.39
CA ALA A 65 39.38 8.92 12.08
C ALA A 65 39.75 8.62 10.61
N ALA A 66 40.60 7.62 10.39
CA ALA A 66 41.07 7.29 9.05
C ALA A 66 39.91 6.79 8.16
N GLY A 67 39.25 7.70 7.45
CA GLY A 67 38.13 7.40 6.56
C GLY A 67 36.76 7.89 7.04
N ASN A 68 36.69 8.86 7.96
CA ASN A 68 35.43 9.44 8.47
C ASN A 68 34.48 8.39 9.06
N GLU A 69 35.04 7.34 9.64
CA GLU A 69 34.30 6.24 10.23
C GLU A 69 34.66 6.12 11.71
N ILE A 70 33.64 6.15 12.57
CA ILE A 70 33.77 5.91 14.00
C ILE A 70 33.04 4.61 14.35
N ARG A 71 33.74 3.69 15.02
CA ARG A 71 33.16 2.46 15.55
C ARG A 71 33.01 2.54 17.06
N LEU A 72 31.80 2.29 17.55
CA LEU A 72 31.48 2.18 18.96
C LEU A 72 31.46 0.70 19.37
N ILE A 73 32.42 0.34 20.21
CA ILE A 73 32.64 -1.05 20.63
C ILE A 73 32.74 -1.16 22.15
N VAL A 74 32.31 -2.31 22.69
CA VAL A 74 32.44 -2.61 24.12
C VAL A 74 33.64 -3.52 24.37
N ASP A 75 34.52 -3.11 25.27
CA ASP A 75 35.61 -3.93 25.81
C ASP A 75 35.44 -4.06 27.34
N GLY A 76 34.88 -5.20 27.76
CA GLY A 76 34.52 -5.41 29.17
C GLY A 76 33.37 -4.51 29.60
N ASP A 77 33.65 -3.56 30.49
CA ASP A 77 32.68 -2.55 30.97
C ASP A 77 32.91 -1.17 30.34
N GLN A 78 33.89 -1.05 29.44
CA GLN A 78 34.26 0.21 28.79
C GLN A 78 33.65 0.30 27.39
N LEU A 79 32.98 1.42 27.11
CA LEU A 79 32.70 1.86 25.76
C LEU A 79 33.96 2.52 25.18
N ARG A 80 34.36 2.09 23.98
CA ARG A 80 35.45 2.65 23.20
C ARG A 80 34.90 3.19 21.89
N ALA A 81 35.37 4.36 21.49
CA ALA A 81 35.18 4.88 20.14
C ALA A 81 36.52 4.79 19.41
N VAL A 82 36.53 4.06 18.31
CA VAL A 82 37.74 3.77 17.54
C VAL A 82 37.57 4.16 16.07
N ASP A 83 38.69 4.43 15.40
CA ASP A 83 38.70 4.61 13.94
C ASP A 83 38.54 3.25 13.21
N SER A 84 38.47 3.29 11.89
CA SER A 84 38.42 2.11 11.02
C SER A 84 39.58 1.11 11.22
N ASN A 85 40.73 1.56 11.75
CA ASN A 85 41.89 0.73 12.08
C ASN A 85 41.86 0.18 13.52
N GLY A 86 40.86 0.54 14.32
CA GLY A 86 40.70 0.14 15.71
C GLY A 86 41.51 0.97 16.72
N ALA A 87 42.04 2.11 16.32
CA ALA A 87 42.72 3.05 17.21
C ALA A 87 41.72 3.95 17.94
N ASP A 88 41.88 4.14 19.25
CA ASP A 88 40.98 4.99 20.04
C ASP A 88 41.05 6.45 19.55
N VAL A 89 39.89 7.02 19.20
CA VAL A 89 39.76 8.44 18.81
C VAL A 89 39.53 9.34 20.02
N VAL A 90 38.79 8.84 21.02
CA VAL A 90 38.56 9.48 22.31
C VAL A 90 38.82 8.49 23.44
N SER A 91 39.01 9.01 24.66
CA SER A 91 39.24 8.16 25.83
C SER A 91 38.02 7.30 26.15
N SER A 92 38.24 6.01 26.42
CA SER A 92 37.18 5.08 26.82
C SER A 92 36.49 5.51 28.11
N ARG A 93 35.21 5.16 28.28
CA ARG A 93 34.43 5.44 29.49
C ARG A 93 33.62 4.22 29.90
N SER A 94 33.33 4.07 31.20
CA SER A 94 32.48 2.96 31.65
C SER A 94 31.07 3.14 31.10
N LEU A 95 30.46 2.07 30.56
CA LEU A 95 29.06 2.07 30.12
C LEU A 95 28.10 2.55 31.20
N SER A 96 28.39 2.20 32.46
CA SER A 96 27.57 2.61 33.61
C SER A 96 27.62 4.11 33.92
N GLU A 97 28.59 4.83 33.36
CA GLU A 97 28.79 6.27 33.54
C GLU A 97 28.22 7.07 32.35
N ILE A 98 27.90 6.43 31.22
CA ILE A 98 27.42 7.11 30.02
C ILE A 98 25.90 7.16 30.07
N LEU A 99 25.38 8.34 30.35
CA LEU A 99 23.93 8.59 30.28
C LEU A 99 23.49 8.77 28.84
N THR A 100 24.18 9.61 28.07
CA THR A 100 23.89 9.88 26.66
C THR A 100 25.20 9.92 25.87
N LEU A 101 25.12 9.52 24.60
CA LEU A 101 26.21 9.60 23.65
C LEU A 101 25.76 10.44 22.45
N ASN A 102 26.45 11.54 22.21
CA ASN A 102 26.22 12.39 21.04
C ASN A 102 27.39 12.26 20.07
N VAL A 103 27.07 12.01 18.81
CA VAL A 103 28.01 11.85 17.71
C VAL A 103 27.63 12.87 16.64
N THR A 104 28.58 13.66 16.18
CA THR A 104 28.35 14.67 15.12
C THR A 104 29.39 14.50 14.03
N GLY A 105 28.93 14.21 12.82
CA GLY A 105 29.72 14.12 11.60
C GLY A 105 30.16 15.47 11.04
N GLN A 106 30.97 15.40 10.00
CA GLN A 106 31.53 16.52 9.28
C GLN A 106 30.60 17.02 8.16
N ALA A 107 30.45 18.34 8.09
CA ALA A 107 29.59 18.91 7.07
C ALA A 107 30.09 18.67 5.63
N GLY A 108 29.26 18.03 4.83
CA GLY A 108 29.48 17.82 3.39
C GLY A 108 30.51 16.73 3.06
N VAL A 109 30.75 15.83 4.00
CA VAL A 109 31.60 14.65 3.88
C VAL A 109 30.74 13.44 4.20
N ASP A 110 31.05 12.27 3.64
CA ASP A 110 30.36 11.03 3.99
C ASP A 110 30.95 10.53 5.32
N ASP A 111 30.14 10.54 6.38
CA ASP A 111 30.49 10.02 7.71
C ASP A 111 29.75 8.72 8.01
N THR A 112 30.45 7.75 8.61
CA THR A 112 29.86 6.47 9.01
C THR A 112 29.98 6.26 10.52
N LEU A 113 28.85 6.04 11.18
CA LEU A 113 28.81 5.58 12.56
C LEU A 113 28.53 4.08 12.59
N VAL A 114 29.46 3.28 13.08
CA VAL A 114 29.28 1.83 13.27
C VAL A 114 29.04 1.54 14.74
N VAL A 115 27.96 0.83 15.08
CA VAL A 115 27.55 0.58 16.46
C VAL A 115 27.33 -0.91 16.71
N THR A 116 28.12 -1.51 17.60
CA THR A 116 27.77 -2.83 18.15
C THR A 116 26.50 -2.74 19.00
N THR A 117 25.67 -3.76 18.97
CA THR A 117 24.42 -3.82 19.76
C THR A 117 24.66 -3.56 21.26
N ALA A 118 25.76 -4.09 21.81
CA ALA A 118 26.15 -3.90 23.20
C ALA A 118 26.62 -2.47 23.53
N ALA A 119 27.00 -1.66 22.53
CA ALA A 119 27.50 -0.31 22.71
C ALA A 119 26.41 0.75 22.89
N ILE A 120 25.13 0.41 22.68
CA ILE A 120 24.03 1.37 22.77
C ILE A 120 23.70 1.62 24.27
N PRO A 121 23.92 2.83 24.82
CA PRO A 121 23.62 3.13 26.21
C PRO A 121 22.12 3.12 26.49
N SER A 122 21.71 3.07 27.77
CA SER A 122 20.30 2.98 28.16
C SER A 122 19.42 4.18 27.74
N ASN A 123 20.00 5.37 27.51
CA ASN A 123 19.26 6.50 26.94
C ASN A 123 19.60 6.75 25.47
N GLY A 124 20.22 5.77 24.81
CA GLY A 124 20.49 5.78 23.38
C GLY A 124 21.69 6.61 22.93
N ILE A 125 21.78 6.73 21.61
CA ILE A 125 22.78 7.49 20.88
C ILE A 125 22.06 8.56 20.05
N THR A 126 22.63 9.74 19.92
CA THR A 126 22.21 10.72 18.91
C THR A 126 23.33 10.90 17.89
N PHE A 127 23.03 10.69 16.62
CA PHE A 127 23.96 10.83 15.50
C PHE A 127 23.46 11.90 14.50
N ASP A 128 24.19 13.00 14.37
CA ASP A 128 23.97 13.97 13.29
C ASP A 128 25.04 13.74 12.22
N GLY A 129 24.64 13.32 11.01
CA GLY A 129 25.56 13.07 9.89
C GLY A 129 26.34 14.31 9.45
N GLY A 130 25.90 15.52 9.82
CA GLY A 130 26.60 16.75 9.49
C GLY A 130 26.10 17.45 8.22
N GLY A 131 25.16 16.85 7.48
CA GLY A 131 24.33 17.57 6.51
C GLY A 131 24.24 16.90 5.15
N THR A 132 25.00 17.40 4.17
CA THR A 132 24.85 17.02 2.74
C THR A 132 25.77 15.89 2.29
N GLY A 133 26.34 15.13 3.23
CA GLY A 133 27.10 13.90 2.95
C GLY A 133 26.19 12.70 2.72
N ALA A 134 26.72 11.63 2.14
CA ALA A 134 26.07 10.32 2.14
C ALA A 134 26.38 9.61 3.47
N ASP A 135 25.86 10.16 4.56
CA ASP A 135 26.14 9.69 5.91
C ASP A 135 25.38 8.39 6.22
N SER A 136 25.98 7.50 6.99
CA SER A 136 25.49 6.14 7.21
C SER A 136 25.58 5.69 8.66
N LEU A 137 24.59 4.92 9.10
CA LEU A 137 24.57 4.22 10.38
C LEU A 137 24.66 2.71 10.12
N GLU A 138 25.74 2.06 10.57
CA GLU A 138 25.90 0.61 10.51
C GLU A 138 25.64 0.00 11.90
N ILE A 139 24.78 -1.00 11.97
CA ILE A 139 24.45 -1.72 13.20
C ILE A 139 25.04 -3.13 13.14
N GLY A 140 25.87 -3.45 14.12
CA GLY A 140 26.67 -4.67 14.16
C GLY A 140 28.09 -4.47 13.60
N LEU A 141 28.95 -5.48 13.75
CA LEU A 141 30.36 -5.43 13.34
C LEU A 141 30.78 -6.55 12.37
N ASN A 142 29.92 -6.94 11.43
CA ASN A 142 30.16 -8.08 10.54
C ASN A 142 30.53 -9.38 11.30
N GLN A 143 30.10 -9.48 12.56
CA GLN A 143 30.24 -10.64 13.43
C GLN A 143 28.85 -11.08 13.84
N VAL A 144 28.71 -12.36 14.21
CA VAL A 144 27.42 -12.97 14.60
C VAL A 144 26.91 -12.29 15.89
N GLU A 145 26.21 -11.18 15.73
CA GLU A 145 25.39 -10.52 16.73
C GLU A 145 23.93 -10.91 16.47
N SER A 146 23.24 -11.33 17.53
CA SER A 146 21.82 -11.70 17.47
C SER A 146 21.03 -10.60 18.15
N VAL A 147 19.97 -10.16 17.47
CA VAL A 147 19.00 -9.19 17.98
C VAL A 147 17.60 -9.74 17.74
N THR A 148 16.67 -9.42 18.63
CA THR A 148 15.29 -9.91 18.49
C THR A 148 14.48 -9.04 17.54
N SER A 149 14.68 -7.73 17.58
CA SER A 149 13.98 -6.77 16.73
C SER A 149 14.85 -5.55 16.40
N LEU A 150 14.77 -5.09 15.15
CA LEU A 150 15.30 -3.81 14.69
C LEU A 150 14.18 -3.02 14.00
N SER A 151 13.84 -1.83 14.49
CA SER A 151 12.85 -0.96 13.84
C SER A 151 13.49 0.36 13.44
N VAL A 152 13.35 0.75 12.18
CA VAL A 152 13.71 2.08 11.68
C VAL A 152 12.43 2.87 11.47
N VAL A 153 12.34 4.06 12.05
CA VAL A 153 11.21 4.98 11.86
C VAL A 153 11.75 6.31 11.39
N LEU A 154 11.33 6.75 10.21
CA LEU A 154 11.68 8.03 9.63
C LEU A 154 10.64 9.08 10.03
N SER A 155 11.13 10.25 10.43
CA SER A 155 10.33 11.45 10.70
C SER A 155 10.54 12.53 9.63
N GLY A 156 11.29 12.18 8.60
CA GLY A 156 11.62 12.94 7.40
C GLY A 156 12.73 12.21 6.63
N ALA A 157 12.98 12.60 5.38
CA ALA A 157 13.84 11.86 4.44
C ALA A 157 15.07 11.19 5.04
N ASN A 158 15.91 11.93 5.78
CA ASN A 158 17.17 11.41 6.34
C ASN A 158 17.22 11.58 7.87
N THR A 159 16.08 11.50 8.55
CA THR A 159 15.96 11.80 9.98
C THR A 159 15.00 10.85 10.65
N GLY A 160 15.41 10.21 11.73
CA GLY A 160 14.60 9.16 12.35
C GLY A 160 15.25 8.50 13.54
N THR A 161 14.80 7.29 13.82
CA THR A 161 15.33 6.45 14.90
C THR A 161 15.50 5.02 14.44
N ALA A 162 16.59 4.39 14.84
CA ALA A 162 16.77 2.93 14.77
C ALA A 162 16.69 2.36 16.20
N ASP A 163 15.68 1.55 16.49
CA ASP A 163 15.50 0.86 17.77
C ASP A 163 15.99 -0.58 17.65
N VAL A 164 17.00 -0.93 18.46
CA VAL A 164 17.61 -2.26 18.55
C VAL A 164 17.27 -2.87 19.91
N ASP A 165 16.34 -3.83 19.97
CA ASP A 165 15.90 -4.50 21.21
C ASP A 165 15.51 -3.54 22.36
N GLY A 166 14.89 -2.39 22.03
CA GLY A 166 14.46 -1.36 22.97
C GLY A 166 15.51 -0.25 23.21
N GLN A 167 16.65 -0.31 22.52
CA GLN A 167 17.74 0.64 22.65
C GLN A 167 17.85 1.49 21.38
N THR A 168 17.64 2.80 21.51
CA THR A 168 17.46 3.69 20.34
C THR A 168 18.74 4.41 19.92
N VAL A 169 18.96 4.48 18.60
CA VAL A 169 19.86 5.44 17.94
C VAL A 169 19.00 6.46 17.20
N SER A 170 18.92 7.69 17.70
CA SER A 170 18.28 8.80 16.96
C SER A 170 19.27 9.39 15.97
N PHE A 171 18.83 9.66 14.75
CA PHE A 171 19.69 10.19 13.71
C PHE A 171 19.07 11.35 12.93
N VAL A 172 19.93 12.22 12.40
CA VAL A 172 19.58 13.35 11.52
C VAL A 172 20.63 13.42 10.42
N ASN A 173 20.22 13.75 9.19
CA ASN A 173 21.07 13.80 8.01
C ASN A 173 21.77 12.46 7.70
N VAL A 174 21.14 11.33 7.98
CA VAL A 174 21.68 10.00 7.67
C VAL A 174 20.93 9.41 6.47
N ALA A 175 21.66 9.16 5.40
CA ALA A 175 21.14 8.67 4.12
C ALA A 175 20.98 7.14 4.09
N SER A 176 21.57 6.40 5.03
CA SER A 176 21.35 4.97 5.11
C SER A 176 21.48 4.36 6.49
N VAL A 177 20.74 3.27 6.71
CA VAL A 177 20.92 2.36 7.82
C VAL A 177 21.28 0.98 7.27
N ASP A 178 22.42 0.45 7.67
CA ASP A 178 22.90 -0.87 7.28
C ASP A 178 22.90 -1.81 8.49
N SER A 179 22.11 -2.88 8.41
CA SER A 179 22.03 -3.94 9.42
C SER A 179 22.57 -5.28 8.92
N SER A 180 23.28 -5.32 7.79
CA SER A 180 23.95 -6.53 7.27
C SER A 180 25.00 -7.08 8.23
N GLY A 181 25.44 -6.29 9.21
CA GLY A 181 26.27 -6.78 10.32
C GLY A 181 25.57 -7.77 11.27
N LEU A 182 24.25 -8.00 11.14
CA LEU A 182 23.43 -8.81 12.03
C LEU A 182 23.00 -10.11 11.33
N SER A 183 23.41 -11.27 11.86
CA SER A 183 23.19 -12.56 11.19
C SER A 183 21.96 -13.34 11.66
N ASP A 184 21.37 -12.96 12.79
CA ASP A 184 20.18 -13.60 13.40
C ASP A 184 19.18 -12.51 13.83
N LEU A 185 18.71 -11.70 12.88
CA LEU A 185 17.69 -10.67 13.11
C LEU A 185 16.30 -11.33 13.10
N GLY A 186 15.60 -11.29 14.23
CA GLY A 186 14.30 -11.95 14.38
C GLY A 186 13.20 -11.31 13.53
N SER A 187 12.96 -10.02 13.72
CA SER A 187 12.03 -9.22 12.92
C SER A 187 12.61 -7.84 12.66
N HIS A 188 12.31 -7.25 11.52
CA HIS A 188 12.67 -5.87 11.29
C HIS A 188 11.61 -5.09 10.54
N SER A 189 11.55 -3.79 10.81
CA SER A 189 10.57 -2.90 10.22
C SER A 189 11.18 -1.58 9.80
N ILE A 190 10.61 -0.99 8.76
CA ILE A 190 10.90 0.37 8.33
C ILE A 190 9.56 1.09 8.19
N GLU A 191 9.43 2.22 8.85
CA GLU A 191 8.31 3.15 8.70
C GLU A 191 8.85 4.44 8.09
N TYR A 192 8.29 4.82 6.95
CA TYR A 192 8.61 6.06 6.25
C TYR A 192 7.84 7.24 6.86
N ALA A 193 8.18 8.45 6.43
CA ALA A 193 7.62 9.66 7.03
C ALA A 193 6.26 9.98 6.41
N ASP A 194 5.51 10.91 7.02
CA ASP A 194 4.21 11.37 6.49
C ASP A 194 4.37 12.24 5.21
N THR A 195 4.96 11.68 4.14
CA THR A 195 5.17 12.27 2.81
C THR A 195 4.96 11.27 1.69
N ASP A 196 4.59 11.75 0.49
CA ASP A 196 4.54 10.89 -0.71
C ASP A 196 5.92 10.30 -1.06
N ASP A 197 6.09 8.99 -0.89
CA ASP A 197 7.34 8.27 -1.05
C ASP A 197 7.28 7.25 -2.21
N ASN A 198 8.45 6.94 -2.78
CA ASN A 198 8.56 5.96 -3.88
C ASN A 198 9.56 4.87 -3.50
N ILE A 199 9.08 3.90 -2.75
CA ILE A 199 9.85 2.87 -2.06
C ILE A 199 10.03 1.65 -2.98
N ALA A 200 11.27 1.21 -3.18
CA ALA A 200 11.61 0.03 -3.97
C ALA A 200 12.35 -1.00 -3.10
N VAL A 201 11.88 -2.25 -3.14
CA VAL A 201 12.56 -3.40 -2.54
C VAL A 201 13.32 -4.15 -3.62
N THR A 202 14.65 -4.22 -3.51
CA THR A 202 15.51 -4.90 -4.48
C THR A 202 16.54 -5.76 -3.77
N GLY A 203 16.43 -7.08 -3.90
CA GLY A 203 17.32 -8.00 -3.19
C GLY A 203 17.17 -7.86 -1.68
N THR A 204 18.18 -7.32 -1.00
CA THR A 204 18.16 -7.10 0.46
C THR A 204 18.21 -5.62 0.85
N THR A 205 17.83 -4.74 -0.08
CA THR A 205 17.81 -3.29 0.11
C THR A 205 16.41 -2.74 -0.10
N VAL A 206 16.02 -1.78 0.73
CA VAL A 206 14.83 -0.94 0.60
C VAL A 206 15.29 0.49 0.38
N SER A 207 14.72 1.20 -0.60
CA SER A 207 15.17 2.54 -0.97
C SER A 207 14.04 3.39 -1.51
N ASP A 208 13.94 4.65 -1.11
CA ASP A 208 13.11 5.68 -1.76
C ASP A 208 13.91 6.62 -2.68
N GLY A 209 15.23 6.38 -2.79
CA GLY A 209 16.19 7.23 -3.50
C GLY A 209 16.81 8.37 -2.67
N LEU A 210 16.32 8.63 -1.46
CA LEU A 210 16.89 9.55 -0.47
C LEU A 210 17.50 8.81 0.73
N PHE A 211 16.84 7.75 1.16
CA PHE A 211 17.20 6.88 2.27
C PHE A 211 17.27 5.41 1.81
N ASP A 212 18.36 4.75 2.17
CA ASP A 212 18.58 3.32 1.91
C ASP A 212 18.61 2.53 3.23
N TYR A 213 17.84 1.45 3.31
CA TYR A 213 18.00 0.42 4.33
C TYR A 213 18.55 -0.85 3.69
N SER A 214 19.60 -1.43 4.28
CA SER A 214 20.16 -2.70 3.84
C SER A 214 20.25 -3.70 4.98
N ALA A 215 19.98 -4.97 4.68
CA ALA A 215 20.11 -6.07 5.63
C ALA A 215 20.75 -7.31 4.96
N ASP A 216 21.10 -8.30 5.78
CA ASP A 216 21.65 -9.58 5.33
C ASP A 216 20.58 -10.47 4.67
N SER A 217 19.36 -10.45 5.21
CA SER A 217 18.14 -10.99 4.59
C SER A 217 16.94 -10.10 4.93
N LEU A 218 15.86 -10.23 4.16
CA LEU A 218 14.60 -9.51 4.41
C LEU A 218 13.51 -10.44 4.97
N ASP A 219 13.91 -11.56 5.58
CA ASP A 219 12.95 -12.48 6.17
C ASP A 219 12.23 -11.76 7.32
N LEU A 220 10.90 -11.66 7.26
CA LEU A 220 10.07 -10.91 8.23
C LEU A 220 10.29 -9.39 8.23
N LEU A 221 10.70 -8.80 7.09
CA LEU A 221 10.67 -7.35 6.92
C LEU A 221 9.22 -6.85 6.82
N ALA A 222 8.87 -5.86 7.63
CA ALA A 222 7.69 -5.02 7.44
C ALA A 222 8.09 -3.63 6.91
N ILE A 223 7.37 -3.14 5.90
CA ILE A 223 7.53 -1.78 5.37
C ILE A 223 6.20 -1.05 5.53
N ASN A 224 6.25 0.16 6.08
CA ASN A 224 5.11 1.05 6.19
C ASN A 224 5.47 2.38 5.47
N GLY A 225 4.61 2.83 4.56
CA GLY A 225 4.77 4.10 3.81
C GLY A 225 4.62 5.34 4.69
N GLY A 226 3.84 5.25 5.77
CA GLY A 226 3.59 6.33 6.71
C GLY A 226 2.29 7.03 6.35
N GLY A 227 2.37 8.29 5.96
CA GLY A 227 1.24 9.00 5.38
C GLY A 227 1.67 9.67 4.09
N GLY A 228 0.76 9.96 3.17
CA GLY A 228 1.13 10.34 1.81
C GLY A 228 0.50 9.40 0.80
N ASN A 229 0.77 9.62 -0.48
CA ASN A 229 0.38 8.69 -1.53
C ASN A 229 1.65 7.97 -1.98
N ASP A 230 1.86 6.80 -1.40
CA ASP A 230 3.11 6.07 -1.49
C ASP A 230 3.06 5.04 -2.60
N ASN A 231 4.21 4.83 -3.23
CA ASN A 231 4.39 3.76 -4.20
C ASN A 231 5.42 2.77 -3.66
N ILE A 232 4.94 1.65 -3.13
CA ILE A 232 5.76 0.58 -2.57
C ILE A 232 5.85 -0.57 -3.57
N ASN A 233 7.04 -0.76 -4.15
CA ASN A 233 7.28 -1.75 -5.18
C ASN A 233 8.23 -2.86 -4.71
N ALA A 234 7.67 -4.02 -4.40
CA ALA A 234 8.38 -5.23 -4.02
C ALA A 234 8.48 -6.29 -5.13
N THR A 235 8.19 -5.94 -6.39
CA THR A 235 8.25 -6.90 -7.52
C THR A 235 9.64 -7.49 -7.78
N ALA A 236 10.70 -6.85 -7.26
CA ALA A 236 12.09 -7.33 -7.33
C ALA A 236 12.59 -7.96 -6.02
N SER A 237 11.71 -8.16 -5.04
CA SER A 237 11.99 -8.95 -3.83
C SER A 237 12.20 -10.42 -4.19
N THR A 238 13.03 -11.12 -3.43
CA THR A 238 13.31 -12.56 -3.59
C THR A 238 12.61 -13.43 -2.54
N GLY A 239 11.69 -12.84 -1.77
CA GLY A 239 10.91 -13.51 -0.76
C GLY A 239 9.67 -12.69 -0.40
N SER A 240 8.84 -13.31 0.45
CA SER A 240 7.62 -12.73 0.99
C SER A 240 7.85 -11.36 1.62
N VAL A 241 6.94 -10.42 1.38
CA VAL A 241 6.93 -9.09 1.97
C VAL A 241 5.69 -8.85 2.83
N ASN A 242 5.84 -7.96 3.81
CA ASN A 242 4.73 -7.39 4.57
C ASN A 242 4.73 -5.87 4.35
N LEU A 243 3.75 -5.37 3.60
CA LEU A 243 3.64 -3.97 3.20
C LEU A 243 2.38 -3.33 3.79
N SER A 244 2.51 -2.10 4.25
CA SER A 244 1.42 -1.21 4.66
C SER A 244 1.60 0.12 3.94
N GLY A 245 0.55 0.63 3.30
CA GLY A 245 0.52 1.94 2.67
C GLY A 245 0.50 3.03 3.72
N GLY A 246 -0.53 2.99 4.57
CA GLY A 246 -0.70 3.91 5.68
C GLY A 246 -1.81 4.92 5.39
N ASP A 247 -1.61 6.20 5.68
CA ASP A 247 -2.60 7.24 5.39
C ASP A 247 -2.42 7.80 3.97
N GLY A 248 -3.31 7.51 3.02
CA GLY A 248 -3.44 8.17 1.73
C GLY A 248 -3.76 7.18 0.61
N ASN A 249 -3.63 7.59 -0.66
CA ASN A 249 -3.95 6.70 -1.78
C ASN A 249 -2.68 6.04 -2.30
N ASP A 250 -2.45 4.82 -1.87
CA ASP A 250 -1.18 4.12 -2.04
C ASP A 250 -1.22 3.15 -3.21
N THR A 251 -0.03 2.79 -3.70
CA THR A 251 0.16 1.73 -4.68
C THR A 251 1.13 0.72 -4.12
N LEU A 252 0.63 -0.50 -3.87
CA LEU A 252 1.38 -1.59 -3.29
C LEU A 252 1.51 -2.71 -4.32
N LEU A 253 2.75 -3.04 -4.68
CA LEU A 253 3.07 -4.14 -5.58
C LEU A 253 3.87 -5.20 -4.84
N GLY A 254 3.26 -6.37 -4.66
CA GLY A 254 3.90 -7.54 -4.07
C GLY A 254 4.93 -8.19 -4.98
N SER A 255 5.47 -9.29 -4.48
CA SER A 255 6.52 -10.11 -5.04
C SER A 255 5.95 -11.26 -5.88
N SER A 256 6.70 -12.36 -5.98
CA SER A 256 6.24 -13.62 -6.58
C SER A 256 6.02 -14.74 -5.56
N ASP A 257 6.18 -14.41 -4.28
CA ASP A 257 5.99 -15.29 -3.12
C ASP A 257 4.77 -14.81 -2.32
N ALA A 258 4.35 -15.59 -1.32
CA ALA A 258 3.16 -15.27 -0.53
C ALA A 258 3.35 -14.00 0.31
N ASP A 259 2.58 -12.96 0.02
CA ASP A 259 2.74 -11.64 0.62
C ASP A 259 1.56 -11.22 1.51
N ILE A 260 1.80 -10.22 2.38
CA ILE A 260 0.77 -9.53 3.16
C ILE A 260 0.81 -8.05 2.80
N LEU A 261 -0.28 -7.52 2.25
CA LEU A 261 -0.37 -6.13 1.82
C LEU A 261 -1.62 -5.48 2.44
N SER A 262 -1.44 -4.33 3.07
CA SER A 262 -2.51 -3.50 3.65
C SER A 262 -2.48 -2.11 3.01
N GLY A 263 -3.60 -1.65 2.46
CA GLY A 263 -3.75 -0.27 1.98
C GLY A 263 -3.80 0.71 3.14
N ASP A 264 -4.67 0.43 4.11
CA ASP A 264 -4.97 1.23 5.29
C ASP A 264 -5.95 2.38 5.01
N ASP A 265 -5.61 3.65 5.18
CA ASP A 265 -6.56 4.76 5.07
C ASP A 265 -6.46 5.44 3.70
N GLY A 266 -7.35 5.15 2.75
CA GLY A 266 -7.46 5.87 1.48
C GLY A 266 -7.93 4.97 0.35
N ASN A 267 -7.83 5.45 -0.89
CA ASN A 267 -8.25 4.66 -2.05
C ASN A 267 -7.02 4.03 -2.69
N ASP A 268 -6.76 2.78 -2.35
CA ASP A 268 -5.51 2.11 -2.61
C ASP A 268 -5.54 1.23 -3.85
N MET A 269 -4.36 1.01 -4.43
CA MET A 269 -4.14 0.05 -5.50
C MET A 269 -3.19 -1.04 -5.01
N ILE A 270 -3.74 -2.24 -4.80
CA ILE A 270 -2.99 -3.37 -4.26
C ILE A 270 -2.92 -4.49 -5.31
N ASN A 271 -1.71 -4.97 -5.59
CA ASN A 271 -1.49 -6.12 -6.46
C ASN A 271 -0.53 -7.11 -5.80
N GLY A 272 -1.04 -8.27 -5.36
CA GLY A 272 -0.27 -9.32 -4.68
C GLY A 272 0.85 -9.89 -5.56
N GLY A 273 0.55 -10.13 -6.83
CA GLY A 273 1.54 -10.56 -7.81
C GLY A 273 1.42 -12.05 -8.08
N GLY A 274 2.33 -12.85 -7.56
CA GLY A 274 2.18 -14.31 -7.54
C GLY A 274 2.51 -14.83 -6.16
N GLY A 275 2.13 -16.06 -5.85
CA GLY A 275 2.11 -16.53 -4.47
C GLY A 275 0.68 -16.56 -3.94
N ASP A 276 0.51 -17.09 -2.73
CA ASP A 276 -0.79 -17.13 -2.05
C ASP A 276 -0.88 -15.89 -1.16
N ASP A 277 -1.52 -14.83 -1.64
CA ASP A 277 -1.43 -13.50 -1.04
C ASP A 277 -2.57 -13.17 -0.07
N SER A 278 -2.30 -12.29 0.89
CA SER A 278 -3.31 -11.69 1.78
C SER A 278 -3.37 -10.19 1.55
N LEU A 279 -4.45 -9.71 0.94
CA LEU A 279 -4.65 -8.30 0.60
C LEU A 279 -5.79 -7.72 1.44
N LEU A 280 -5.53 -6.59 2.09
CA LEU A 280 -6.49 -5.83 2.89
C LEU A 280 -6.55 -4.40 2.33
N GLY A 281 -7.71 -3.95 1.86
CA GLY A 281 -7.89 -2.58 1.39
C GLY A 281 -8.00 -1.62 2.57
N GLN A 282 -8.91 -1.96 3.48
CA GLN A 282 -9.23 -1.26 4.73
C GLN A 282 -10.20 -0.10 4.51
N ASN A 283 -9.81 1.17 4.68
CA ASN A 283 -10.75 2.28 4.60
C ASN A 283 -10.62 3.02 3.27
N GLY A 284 -11.63 2.97 2.42
CA GLY A 284 -11.70 3.74 1.19
C GLY A 284 -12.14 2.87 0.02
N ASN A 285 -12.11 3.43 -1.19
CA ASN A 285 -12.55 2.71 -2.37
C ASN A 285 -11.35 2.12 -3.08
N ASP A 286 -11.06 0.87 -2.78
CA ASP A 286 -9.81 0.22 -3.12
C ASP A 286 -9.91 -0.60 -4.41
N THR A 287 -8.77 -0.82 -5.04
CA THR A 287 -8.61 -1.74 -6.16
C THR A 287 -7.63 -2.84 -5.79
N LEU A 288 -8.15 -4.04 -5.55
CA LEU A 288 -7.36 -5.18 -5.10
C LEU A 288 -7.28 -6.26 -6.16
N LYS A 289 -6.07 -6.73 -6.40
CA LYS A 289 -5.77 -7.81 -7.33
C LYS A 289 -4.87 -8.86 -6.67
N GLY A 290 -5.38 -10.09 -6.52
CA GLY A 290 -4.61 -11.22 -5.99
C GLY A 290 -3.45 -11.59 -6.92
N GLY A 291 -3.78 -12.02 -8.13
CA GLY A 291 -2.80 -12.30 -9.16
C GLY A 291 -2.64 -13.78 -9.42
N GLY A 292 -1.65 -14.42 -8.82
CA GLY A 292 -1.24 -15.76 -9.18
C GLY A 292 -1.00 -16.66 -7.98
N GLY A 293 -2.06 -17.23 -7.43
CA GLY A 293 -1.98 -18.25 -6.38
C GLY A 293 -3.34 -18.36 -5.71
N ILE A 294 -3.40 -18.86 -4.49
CA ILE A 294 -4.63 -18.88 -3.70
C ILE A 294 -4.66 -17.63 -2.83
N ASP A 295 -5.45 -16.65 -3.25
CA ASP A 295 -5.43 -15.32 -2.66
C ASP A 295 -6.62 -15.10 -1.71
N THR A 296 -6.37 -14.37 -0.63
CA THR A 296 -7.40 -13.84 0.27
C THR A 296 -7.43 -12.33 0.13
N ILE A 297 -8.57 -11.79 -0.29
CA ILE A 297 -8.77 -10.37 -0.56
C ILE A 297 -9.95 -9.88 0.29
N ASN A 298 -9.70 -8.84 1.09
CA ASN A 298 -10.73 -8.11 1.83
C ASN A 298 -10.70 -6.64 1.39
N GLY A 299 -11.82 -6.14 0.85
CA GLY A 299 -11.99 -4.74 0.48
C GLY A 299 -11.94 -3.85 1.71
N GLY A 300 -12.98 -3.89 2.54
CA GLY A 300 -12.98 -3.21 3.83
C GLY A 300 -14.19 -2.30 3.96
N GLU A 301 -14.02 -1.05 4.35
CA GLU A 301 -15.04 0.00 4.25
C GLU A 301 -14.87 0.73 2.93
N GLY A 302 -15.94 0.95 2.17
CA GLY A 302 -15.90 1.69 0.91
C GLY A 302 -16.47 0.86 -0.23
N ASP A 303 -16.47 1.43 -1.44
CA ASP A 303 -16.92 0.72 -2.64
C ASP A 303 -15.72 0.16 -3.39
N ASP A 304 -15.44 -1.13 -3.19
CA ASP A 304 -14.18 -1.76 -3.62
C ASP A 304 -14.28 -2.49 -4.95
N LEU A 305 -13.15 -2.62 -5.64
CA LEU A 305 -12.99 -3.41 -6.86
C LEU A 305 -12.04 -4.59 -6.62
N LEU A 306 -12.60 -5.80 -6.56
CA LEU A 306 -11.87 -7.02 -6.27
C LEU A 306 -11.67 -7.88 -7.53
N ARG A 307 -10.43 -8.32 -7.71
CA ARG A 307 -10.02 -9.23 -8.79
C ARG A 307 -9.19 -10.35 -8.19
N GLY A 308 -9.69 -11.58 -8.22
CA GLY A 308 -8.88 -12.72 -7.80
C GLY A 308 -7.73 -12.89 -8.78
N GLN A 309 -8.07 -13.18 -10.03
CA GLN A 309 -7.15 -13.67 -11.08
C GLN A 309 -6.36 -14.92 -10.65
N GLY A 310 -5.99 -15.75 -11.63
CA GLY A 310 -5.18 -16.94 -11.36
C GLY A 310 -5.81 -17.84 -10.27
N GLY A 311 -4.96 -18.66 -9.65
CA GLY A 311 -5.39 -19.53 -8.55
C GLY A 311 -6.35 -20.65 -8.94
N ALA A 312 -6.40 -21.69 -8.11
CA ALA A 312 -7.50 -22.66 -8.19
C ALA A 312 -8.69 -22.22 -7.32
N LEU A 313 -8.43 -21.43 -6.28
CA LEU A 313 -9.41 -20.99 -5.30
C LEU A 313 -8.97 -19.64 -4.74
N ASN A 314 -9.85 -18.64 -4.77
CA ASN A 314 -9.62 -17.35 -4.10
C ASN A 314 -10.77 -17.07 -3.13
N ALA A 315 -10.53 -16.29 -2.08
CA ALA A 315 -11.55 -15.76 -1.18
C ALA A 315 -11.62 -14.24 -1.35
N LEU A 316 -12.77 -13.74 -1.79
CA LEU A 316 -13.03 -12.32 -2.05
C LEU A 316 -14.16 -11.87 -1.12
N ASP A 317 -13.86 -10.93 -0.22
CA ASP A 317 -14.82 -10.30 0.68
C ASP A 317 -14.81 -8.79 0.41
N GLY A 318 -15.90 -8.24 -0.11
CA GLY A 318 -16.00 -6.80 -0.36
C GLY A 318 -16.00 -5.98 0.92
N GLY A 319 -16.66 -6.50 1.97
CA GLY A 319 -16.82 -5.80 3.23
C GLY A 319 -18.07 -4.91 3.25
N ALA A 320 -17.89 -3.62 3.53
CA ALA A 320 -18.94 -2.66 3.78
C ALA A 320 -18.95 -1.57 2.71
N GLY A 321 -19.89 -1.67 1.78
CA GLY A 321 -20.17 -0.65 0.78
C GLY A 321 -20.95 -1.26 -0.36
N ILE A 322 -20.66 -0.83 -1.58
CA ILE A 322 -21.13 -1.47 -2.81
C ILE A 322 -19.91 -2.02 -3.54
N ASP A 323 -19.68 -3.31 -3.36
CA ASP A 323 -18.44 -3.93 -3.80
C ASP A 323 -18.59 -4.65 -5.13
N THR A 324 -17.57 -4.54 -5.97
CA THR A 324 -17.56 -5.07 -7.33
C THR A 324 -16.53 -6.19 -7.47
N VAL A 325 -16.97 -7.37 -7.87
CA VAL A 325 -16.06 -8.39 -8.42
C VAL A 325 -15.89 -8.20 -9.92
N GLN A 326 -14.65 -8.25 -10.41
CA GLN A 326 -14.38 -8.15 -11.84
C GLN A 326 -13.49 -9.28 -12.35
N GLU A 327 -13.94 -9.96 -13.41
CA GLU A 327 -13.13 -10.98 -14.09
C GLU A 327 -13.25 -10.87 -15.62
N SER A 328 -12.13 -11.17 -16.30
CA SER A 328 -12.07 -11.20 -17.75
C SER A 328 -11.14 -12.30 -18.25
N ALA A 329 -11.71 -13.23 -19.00
CA ALA A 329 -11.00 -14.32 -19.65
C ALA A 329 -11.83 -14.88 -20.80
N ASP A 330 -11.17 -15.54 -21.76
CA ASP A 330 -11.84 -16.37 -22.77
C ASP A 330 -12.31 -17.68 -22.11
N SER A 331 -13.35 -17.59 -21.28
CA SER A 331 -13.88 -18.66 -20.44
C SER A 331 -15.36 -18.44 -20.16
N ASN A 332 -16.03 -19.56 -19.86
CA ASN A 332 -17.32 -19.54 -19.20
C ASN A 332 -17.18 -19.07 -17.75
N PHE A 333 -18.21 -18.40 -17.25
CA PHE A 333 -18.35 -17.99 -15.86
C PHE A 333 -19.73 -18.38 -15.34
N THR A 334 -19.79 -18.91 -14.13
CA THR A 334 -21.04 -19.13 -13.38
C THR A 334 -20.95 -18.35 -12.08
N LEU A 335 -21.84 -17.37 -11.91
CA LEU A 335 -21.89 -16.46 -10.78
C LEU A 335 -23.13 -16.73 -9.93
N THR A 336 -22.89 -16.76 -8.62
CA THR A 336 -23.89 -16.84 -7.56
C THR A 336 -23.50 -15.86 -6.46
N ASN A 337 -24.40 -15.56 -5.53
CA ASN A 337 -24.05 -14.73 -4.36
C ASN A 337 -22.87 -15.26 -3.53
N ASP A 338 -22.62 -16.57 -3.56
CA ASP A 338 -21.57 -17.20 -2.74
C ASP A 338 -20.29 -17.50 -3.54
N SER A 339 -20.33 -17.48 -4.87
CA SER A 339 -19.21 -17.92 -5.69
C SER A 339 -19.22 -17.45 -7.14
N LEU A 340 -18.03 -17.24 -7.71
CA LEU A 340 -17.76 -17.06 -9.14
C LEU A 340 -16.84 -18.19 -9.63
N VAL A 341 -17.34 -19.02 -10.54
CA VAL A 341 -16.63 -20.20 -11.05
C VAL A 341 -16.30 -20.01 -12.51
N SER A 342 -15.05 -20.30 -12.89
CA SER A 342 -14.60 -20.43 -14.28
C SER A 342 -13.96 -21.81 -14.50
N ASN A 343 -13.44 -22.06 -15.71
CA ASN A 343 -12.65 -23.26 -15.98
C ASN A 343 -11.26 -23.26 -15.32
N LEU A 344 -10.77 -22.10 -14.86
CA LEU A 344 -9.43 -21.92 -14.27
C LEU A 344 -9.48 -21.78 -12.75
N SER A 345 -10.45 -21.02 -12.23
CA SER A 345 -10.51 -20.63 -10.83
C SER A 345 -11.93 -20.63 -10.27
N THR A 346 -12.05 -20.84 -8.97
CA THR A 346 -13.27 -20.62 -8.18
C THR A 346 -13.01 -19.53 -7.17
N HIS A 347 -13.82 -18.47 -7.16
CA HIS A 347 -13.78 -17.45 -6.13
C HIS A 347 -14.94 -17.68 -5.17
N ILE A 348 -14.65 -17.74 -3.88
CA ILE A 348 -15.66 -17.67 -2.82
C ILE A 348 -15.93 -16.19 -2.60
N LEU A 349 -17.21 -15.79 -2.69
CA LEU A 349 -17.62 -14.40 -2.56
C LEU A 349 -18.33 -14.17 -1.23
N ASN A 350 -18.04 -13.03 -0.60
CA ASN A 350 -18.80 -12.49 0.52
C ASN A 350 -18.98 -10.99 0.29
N SER A 351 -20.15 -10.46 0.64
CA SER A 351 -20.43 -9.02 0.58
C SER A 351 -20.07 -8.41 -0.78
N ILE A 352 -20.63 -8.96 -1.86
CA ILE A 352 -20.44 -8.47 -3.23
C ILE A 352 -21.81 -8.12 -3.80
N GLU A 353 -21.99 -6.86 -4.19
CA GLU A 353 -23.25 -6.32 -4.71
C GLU A 353 -23.24 -6.15 -6.22
N LEU A 354 -22.05 -6.03 -6.83
CA LEU A 354 -21.87 -5.82 -8.26
C LEU A 354 -20.91 -6.84 -8.87
N ALA A 355 -21.14 -7.20 -10.13
CA ALA A 355 -20.22 -8.04 -10.88
C ALA A 355 -19.99 -7.51 -12.30
N ASN A 356 -18.74 -7.53 -12.76
CA ASN A 356 -18.37 -7.23 -14.13
C ASN A 356 -17.62 -8.43 -14.73
N LEU A 357 -18.29 -9.15 -15.62
CA LEU A 357 -17.78 -10.36 -16.24
C LEU A 357 -17.64 -10.16 -17.75
N ARG A 358 -16.46 -10.51 -18.26
CA ARG A 358 -16.16 -10.36 -19.68
C ARG A 358 -15.56 -11.64 -20.24
N GLY A 359 -16.20 -12.18 -21.27
CA GLY A 359 -15.72 -13.29 -22.09
C GLY A 359 -14.52 -12.90 -22.96
N GLY A 360 -14.30 -13.68 -24.01
CA GLY A 360 -13.14 -13.61 -24.89
C GLY A 360 -13.50 -13.61 -26.37
N SER A 361 -12.96 -14.58 -27.12
CA SER A 361 -13.14 -14.64 -28.58
C SER A 361 -13.77 -15.94 -29.05
N SER A 362 -14.03 -16.82 -28.09
CA SER A 362 -14.70 -18.09 -28.27
C SER A 362 -16.11 -17.96 -27.70
N ASP A 363 -17.01 -18.81 -28.16
CA ASP A 363 -18.33 -19.00 -27.56
C ASP A 363 -18.22 -19.18 -26.03
N ASN A 364 -18.80 -18.27 -25.27
CA ASN A 364 -18.75 -18.25 -23.81
C ASN A 364 -20.15 -18.31 -23.20
N THR A 365 -20.24 -18.99 -22.06
CA THR A 365 -21.43 -18.94 -21.20
C THR A 365 -21.13 -18.09 -19.97
N LEU A 366 -21.80 -16.95 -19.83
CA LEU A 366 -21.79 -16.11 -18.62
C LEU A 366 -23.15 -16.23 -17.94
N ASP A 367 -23.23 -17.08 -16.91
CA ASP A 367 -24.48 -17.36 -16.19
C ASP A 367 -24.44 -16.72 -14.80
N ALA A 368 -25.20 -15.66 -14.60
CA ALA A 368 -25.37 -14.96 -13.33
C ALA A 368 -26.76 -15.16 -12.71
N SER A 369 -27.52 -16.17 -13.14
CA SER A 369 -28.89 -16.44 -12.65
C SER A 369 -28.99 -16.71 -11.15
N GLY A 370 -27.87 -17.04 -10.49
CA GLY A 370 -27.78 -17.23 -9.04
C GLY A 370 -27.33 -16.00 -8.26
N PHE A 371 -27.11 -14.86 -8.91
CA PHE A 371 -26.66 -13.61 -8.30
C PHE A 371 -27.81 -12.62 -8.17
N SER A 372 -27.91 -11.98 -7.00
CA SER A 372 -29.00 -11.04 -6.71
C SER A 372 -28.63 -9.57 -6.92
N GLY A 373 -27.35 -9.28 -7.11
CA GLY A 373 -26.85 -7.94 -7.39
C GLY A 373 -26.92 -7.58 -8.87
N GLN A 374 -26.52 -6.36 -9.23
CA GLN A 374 -26.43 -5.93 -10.63
C GLN A 374 -25.16 -6.48 -11.28
N THR A 375 -25.30 -6.95 -12.51
CA THR A 375 -24.21 -7.47 -13.33
C THR A 375 -23.98 -6.64 -14.59
N THR A 376 -22.74 -6.62 -15.03
CA THR A 376 -22.37 -6.26 -16.39
C THR A 376 -21.75 -7.48 -17.05
N LEU A 377 -22.43 -8.04 -18.04
CA LEU A 377 -22.01 -9.21 -18.80
C LEU A 377 -21.64 -8.81 -20.23
N ILE A 378 -20.44 -9.19 -20.68
CA ILE A 378 -19.95 -8.85 -22.02
C ILE A 378 -19.38 -10.10 -22.69
N GLY A 379 -20.02 -10.57 -23.76
CA GLY A 379 -19.61 -11.77 -24.52
C GLY A 379 -18.37 -11.53 -25.39
N LEU A 380 -18.44 -10.50 -26.24
CA LEU A 380 -17.45 -10.04 -27.24
C LEU A 380 -17.56 -10.72 -28.60
N ALA A 381 -16.84 -11.79 -28.85
CA ALA A 381 -16.86 -12.46 -30.15
C ALA A 381 -17.10 -13.94 -29.93
N GLY A 382 -17.89 -14.55 -30.79
CA GLY A 382 -18.36 -15.92 -30.59
C GLY A 382 -19.87 -15.93 -30.40
N ASN A 383 -20.47 -17.11 -30.42
CA ASN A 383 -21.89 -17.24 -30.11
C ASN A 383 -22.01 -17.42 -28.60
N ASP A 384 -22.32 -16.33 -27.90
CA ASP A 384 -22.29 -16.28 -26.44
C ASP A 384 -23.68 -16.55 -25.85
N SER A 385 -23.71 -17.13 -24.65
CA SER A 385 -24.90 -17.28 -23.82
C SER A 385 -24.72 -16.45 -22.56
N LEU A 386 -25.43 -15.33 -22.46
CA LEU A 386 -25.33 -14.38 -21.35
C LEU A 386 -26.66 -14.33 -20.59
N VAL A 387 -26.62 -14.67 -19.31
CA VAL A 387 -27.80 -14.77 -18.45
C VAL A 387 -27.59 -13.89 -17.22
N GLY A 388 -28.42 -12.86 -17.07
CA GLY A 388 -28.50 -11.99 -15.90
C GLY A 388 -29.08 -12.70 -14.67
N GLY A 389 -29.26 -11.92 -13.60
CA GLY A 389 -29.75 -12.34 -12.30
C GLY A 389 -31.10 -11.69 -11.96
N SER A 390 -31.27 -11.28 -10.71
CA SER A 390 -32.48 -10.56 -10.28
C SER A 390 -32.29 -9.05 -10.11
N GLY A 391 -31.16 -8.53 -10.56
CA GLY A 391 -30.79 -7.11 -10.46
C GLY A 391 -31.03 -6.40 -11.79
N ASP A 392 -30.94 -5.07 -11.80
CA ASP A 392 -31.04 -4.30 -13.06
C ASP A 392 -29.76 -4.50 -13.88
N ASP A 393 -29.71 -5.46 -14.79
CA ASP A 393 -28.48 -5.92 -15.43
C ASP A 393 -28.11 -5.18 -16.72
N ILE A 394 -26.83 -5.24 -17.07
CA ILE A 394 -26.30 -4.74 -18.34
C ILE A 394 -25.70 -5.90 -19.12
N ILE A 395 -26.31 -6.26 -20.23
CA ILE A 395 -25.87 -7.40 -21.05
C ILE A 395 -25.47 -6.93 -22.45
N ARG A 396 -24.31 -7.38 -22.93
CA ARG A 396 -23.76 -7.07 -24.25
C ARG A 396 -23.19 -8.29 -24.96
N GLY A 397 -23.85 -8.74 -26.02
CA GLY A 397 -23.36 -9.84 -26.87
C GLY A 397 -22.12 -9.44 -27.68
N ASN A 398 -22.28 -8.45 -28.54
CA ASN A 398 -21.37 -7.93 -29.57
C ASN A 398 -21.37 -8.77 -30.86
N ASP A 399 -20.27 -9.42 -31.25
CA ASP A 399 -20.18 -10.12 -32.55
C ASP A 399 -20.52 -11.62 -32.39
N GLY A 400 -21.52 -12.12 -33.10
CA GLY A 400 -21.88 -13.54 -33.12
C GLY A 400 -23.38 -13.73 -32.88
N GLN A 401 -23.87 -14.96 -33.03
CA GLN A 401 -25.29 -15.25 -32.78
C GLN A 401 -25.47 -15.53 -31.28
N ASP A 402 -25.86 -14.53 -30.53
CA ASP A 402 -25.87 -14.56 -29.07
C ASP A 402 -27.26 -14.92 -28.52
N THR A 403 -27.28 -15.49 -27.32
CA THR A 403 -28.49 -15.71 -26.52
C THR A 403 -28.38 -14.93 -25.22
N LEU A 404 -29.26 -13.93 -25.04
CA LEU A 404 -29.19 -12.93 -23.98
C LEU A 404 -30.49 -12.95 -23.17
N ILE A 405 -30.38 -13.14 -21.85
CA ILE A 405 -31.53 -13.27 -20.95
C ILE A 405 -31.33 -12.35 -19.75
N GLY A 406 -32.25 -11.42 -19.49
CA GLY A 406 -32.19 -10.45 -18.39
C GLY A 406 -32.62 -11.03 -17.04
N HIS A 407 -33.74 -11.77 -17.02
CA HIS A 407 -34.43 -12.30 -15.83
C HIS A 407 -35.26 -11.25 -15.09
N ASP A 408 -35.10 -11.04 -13.79
CA ASP A 408 -35.89 -10.05 -13.05
C ASP A 408 -35.04 -8.77 -12.94
N GLY A 409 -35.62 -7.58 -13.11
CA GLY A 409 -34.87 -6.33 -13.08
C GLY A 409 -35.29 -5.41 -14.22
N ASN A 410 -34.83 -4.16 -14.22
CA ASN A 410 -34.96 -3.28 -15.39
C ASN A 410 -33.67 -3.37 -16.19
N ASP A 411 -33.63 -4.31 -17.12
CA ASP A 411 -32.42 -4.72 -17.79
C ASP A 411 -32.12 -3.85 -19.01
N ARG A 412 -30.83 -3.73 -19.32
CA ARG A 412 -30.36 -3.12 -20.57
C ARG A 412 -29.55 -4.12 -21.37
N ILE A 413 -30.20 -4.68 -22.40
CA ILE A 413 -29.62 -5.70 -23.27
C ILE A 413 -29.33 -5.11 -24.65
N ILE A 414 -28.10 -5.32 -25.12
CA ILE A 414 -27.65 -4.93 -26.46
C ILE A 414 -27.03 -6.15 -27.11
N ALA A 415 -27.64 -6.65 -28.18
CA ALA A 415 -27.22 -7.89 -28.82
C ALA A 415 -25.98 -7.67 -29.68
N GLY A 416 -26.10 -7.10 -30.88
CA GLY A 416 -24.93 -6.59 -31.59
C GLY A 416 -24.95 -6.87 -33.09
N ALA A 417 -24.16 -7.83 -33.55
CA ALA A 417 -24.08 -8.20 -34.94
C ALA A 417 -24.36 -9.69 -35.08
N ASP A 418 -25.05 -10.04 -36.17
CA ASP A 418 -25.57 -11.39 -36.45
C ASP A 418 -26.91 -11.63 -35.73
N ASN A 419 -27.48 -12.81 -35.92
CA ASN A 419 -28.87 -13.06 -35.55
C ASN A 419 -28.97 -13.48 -34.08
N ASP A 420 -29.56 -12.63 -33.25
CA ASP A 420 -29.53 -12.80 -31.80
C ASP A 420 -30.89 -13.19 -31.21
N GLY A 421 -30.86 -13.84 -30.05
CA GLY A 421 -32.02 -14.10 -29.20
C GLY A 421 -31.94 -13.27 -27.92
N ILE A 422 -32.99 -12.51 -27.62
CA ILE A 422 -33.09 -11.64 -26.44
C ILE A 422 -34.39 -11.91 -25.68
N ALA A 423 -34.30 -12.14 -24.38
CA ALA A 423 -35.43 -12.09 -23.44
C ALA A 423 -35.11 -11.08 -22.33
N GLY A 424 -35.96 -10.06 -22.15
CA GLY A 424 -35.88 -9.12 -21.02
C GLY A 424 -36.20 -9.85 -19.73
N GLY A 425 -37.45 -10.28 -19.59
CA GLY A 425 -37.90 -11.07 -18.45
C GLY A 425 -38.97 -10.33 -17.67
N ALA A 426 -38.69 -9.91 -16.44
CA ALA A 426 -39.66 -9.19 -15.61
C ALA A 426 -39.07 -7.86 -15.12
N GLY A 427 -39.77 -6.77 -15.41
CA GLY A 427 -39.37 -5.40 -15.11
C GLY A 427 -39.53 -4.54 -16.36
N ASN A 428 -39.04 -3.32 -16.34
CA ASN A 428 -39.16 -2.43 -17.49
C ASN A 428 -37.86 -2.41 -18.27
N ASP A 429 -37.77 -3.27 -19.29
CA ASP A 429 -36.53 -3.57 -19.96
C ASP A 429 -36.26 -2.67 -21.17
N THR A 430 -34.98 -2.52 -21.51
CA THR A 430 -34.55 -1.87 -22.75
C THR A 430 -33.71 -2.84 -23.58
N LEU A 431 -34.28 -3.30 -24.69
CA LEU A 431 -33.75 -4.37 -25.52
C LEU A 431 -33.42 -3.85 -26.93
N ASN A 432 -32.23 -4.15 -27.44
CA ASN A 432 -31.79 -3.73 -28.77
C ASN A 432 -31.01 -4.81 -29.52
N GLY A 433 -31.57 -5.30 -30.63
CA GLY A 433 -30.94 -6.31 -31.50
C GLY A 433 -29.75 -5.79 -32.31
N ASN A 434 -29.83 -4.54 -32.78
CA ASN A 434 -28.88 -3.89 -33.68
C ASN A 434 -28.84 -4.46 -35.11
N ASN A 435 -27.89 -5.33 -35.49
CA ASN A 435 -27.81 -5.84 -36.87
C ASN A 435 -27.99 -7.35 -36.86
N GLY A 436 -28.85 -7.87 -37.73
CA GLY A 436 -29.19 -9.28 -37.72
C GLY A 436 -30.67 -9.47 -37.88
N ASP A 437 -31.11 -10.69 -38.15
CA ASP A 437 -32.51 -11.06 -38.03
C ASP A 437 -32.76 -11.52 -36.59
N ASP A 438 -33.20 -10.59 -35.73
CA ASP A 438 -33.20 -10.81 -34.28
C ASP A 438 -34.55 -11.31 -33.74
N SER A 439 -34.52 -12.01 -32.62
CA SER A 439 -35.70 -12.47 -31.87
C SER A 439 -35.73 -11.85 -30.47
N ILE A 440 -36.66 -10.93 -30.23
CA ILE A 440 -36.71 -10.11 -29.01
C ILE A 440 -38.05 -10.30 -28.29
N PHE A 441 -37.98 -10.65 -27.01
CA PHE A 441 -39.10 -10.80 -26.10
C PHE A 441 -38.94 -9.81 -24.94
N GLY A 442 -39.93 -8.94 -24.72
CA GLY A 442 -39.98 -8.02 -23.58
C GLY A 442 -40.19 -8.80 -22.28
N GLY A 443 -41.41 -9.31 -22.11
CA GLY A 443 -41.78 -10.15 -20.99
C GLY A 443 -42.86 -9.49 -20.13
N LEU A 444 -42.64 -9.41 -18.82
CA LEU A 444 -43.55 -8.74 -17.90
C LEU A 444 -43.03 -7.32 -17.62
N GLY A 445 -43.86 -6.30 -17.81
CA GLY A 445 -43.53 -4.92 -17.47
C GLY A 445 -43.58 -4.01 -18.68
N ASP A 446 -43.31 -2.72 -18.50
CA ASP A 446 -43.45 -1.75 -19.59
C ASP A 446 -42.12 -1.65 -20.36
N ASP A 447 -42.00 -2.40 -21.46
CA ASP A 447 -40.72 -2.61 -22.13
C ASP A 447 -40.47 -1.67 -23.31
N THR A 448 -39.19 -1.51 -23.66
CA THR A 448 -38.75 -0.79 -24.86
C THR A 448 -37.90 -1.69 -25.74
N LEU A 449 -38.42 -2.05 -26.92
CA LEU A 449 -37.80 -2.97 -27.86
C LEU A 449 -37.38 -2.27 -29.16
N PHE A 450 -36.13 -2.49 -29.56
CA PHE A 450 -35.56 -2.07 -30.83
C PHE A 450 -35.05 -3.27 -31.61
N GLY A 451 -35.61 -3.54 -32.80
CA GLY A 451 -35.12 -4.60 -33.69
C GLY A 451 -33.77 -4.21 -34.28
N GLY A 452 -33.78 -3.22 -35.17
CA GLY A 452 -32.59 -2.65 -35.77
C GLY A 452 -32.58 -2.90 -37.27
N ALA A 453 -31.52 -3.51 -37.77
CA ALA A 453 -31.31 -3.79 -39.18
C ALA A 453 -31.36 -5.29 -39.45
N GLY A 454 -32.45 -5.75 -40.03
CA GLY A 454 -32.63 -7.11 -40.51
C GLY A 454 -34.12 -7.41 -40.63
N ALA A 455 -34.54 -8.66 -40.56
CA ALA A 455 -35.94 -9.01 -40.46
C ALA A 455 -36.23 -9.54 -39.05
N ASP A 456 -36.69 -8.65 -38.18
CA ASP A 456 -36.73 -8.92 -36.75
C ASP A 456 -38.10 -9.48 -36.30
N ALA A 457 -38.11 -10.19 -35.18
CA ALA A 457 -39.32 -10.63 -34.50
C ALA A 457 -39.36 -10.01 -33.09
N LEU A 458 -40.29 -9.09 -32.85
CA LEU A 458 -40.43 -8.38 -31.58
C LEU A 458 -41.78 -8.71 -30.93
N LEU A 459 -41.74 -9.17 -29.68
CA LEU A 459 -42.92 -9.44 -28.87
C LEU A 459 -42.80 -8.70 -27.54
N GLY A 460 -43.72 -7.78 -27.24
CA GLY A 460 -43.74 -7.03 -25.97
C GLY A 460 -44.15 -7.91 -24.79
N GLU A 461 -45.18 -8.74 -24.99
CA GLU A 461 -45.82 -9.59 -23.98
C GLU A 461 -46.76 -8.84 -23.03
N ASP A 462 -46.59 -8.86 -21.71
CA ASP A 462 -47.54 -8.26 -20.76
C ASP A 462 -47.02 -6.88 -20.28
N GLY A 463 -47.69 -5.78 -20.63
CA GLY A 463 -47.24 -4.44 -20.23
C GLY A 463 -47.71 -3.36 -21.19
N ASP A 464 -47.44 -2.08 -20.88
CA ASP A 464 -47.62 -1.00 -21.85
C ASP A 464 -46.32 -0.78 -22.65
N ASP A 465 -46.14 -1.50 -23.76
CA ASP A 465 -44.84 -1.61 -24.43
C ASP A 465 -44.59 -0.58 -25.54
N SER A 466 -43.30 -0.30 -25.81
CA SER A 466 -42.83 0.52 -26.92
C SER A 466 -41.94 -0.27 -27.87
N LEU A 467 -42.46 -0.61 -29.06
CA LEU A 467 -41.77 -1.46 -30.04
C LEU A 467 -41.44 -0.67 -31.31
N ASN A 468 -40.20 -0.83 -31.80
CA ASN A 468 -39.74 -0.20 -33.04
C ASN A 468 -38.75 -1.12 -33.78
N GLY A 469 -39.12 -1.61 -34.97
CA GLY A 469 -38.25 -2.46 -35.79
C GLY A 469 -37.04 -1.73 -36.37
N ASN A 470 -37.05 -0.39 -36.45
CA ASN A 470 -35.92 0.45 -36.89
C ASN A 470 -35.33 0.14 -38.28
N GLY A 471 -36.00 -0.65 -39.11
CA GLY A 471 -35.45 -1.12 -40.39
C GLY A 471 -36.36 -2.16 -41.02
N GLY A 472 -35.81 -3.00 -41.90
CA GLY A 472 -36.32 -4.36 -42.00
C GLY A 472 -37.71 -4.70 -42.55
N HIS A 473 -37.99 -6.00 -42.45
CA HIS A 473 -39.27 -6.65 -42.73
C HIS A 473 -39.73 -7.41 -41.48
N ASP A 474 -40.06 -6.64 -40.46
CA ASP A 474 -40.19 -7.19 -39.11
C ASP A 474 -41.58 -7.76 -38.87
N THR A 475 -41.66 -8.64 -37.89
CA THR A 475 -42.90 -9.13 -37.29
C THR A 475 -42.98 -8.59 -35.88
N VAL A 476 -44.01 -7.80 -35.60
CA VAL A 476 -44.17 -7.13 -34.31
C VAL A 476 -45.54 -7.45 -33.71
N ALA A 477 -45.56 -7.76 -32.41
CA ALA A 477 -46.77 -7.89 -31.61
C ALA A 477 -46.55 -7.20 -30.26
N GLY A 478 -47.49 -6.35 -29.87
CA GLY A 478 -47.43 -5.68 -28.56
C GLY A 478 -47.71 -6.69 -27.45
N GLY A 479 -48.82 -7.41 -27.57
CA GLY A 479 -49.27 -8.37 -26.56
C GLY A 479 -50.41 -7.82 -25.72
N GLY A 480 -50.33 -7.98 -24.41
CA GLY A 480 -51.35 -7.54 -23.47
C GLY A 480 -51.02 -6.18 -22.86
N GLY A 481 -51.79 -5.14 -23.20
CA GLY A 481 -51.64 -3.82 -22.59
C GLY A 481 -51.99 -2.72 -23.58
N THR A 482 -51.36 -1.55 -23.43
CA THR A 482 -51.52 -0.39 -24.32
C THR A 482 -50.22 -0.05 -25.03
N ASP A 483 -50.00 -0.72 -26.16
CA ASP A 483 -48.70 -0.69 -26.82
C ASP A 483 -48.57 0.43 -27.86
N SER A 484 -47.34 0.90 -28.02
CA SER A 484 -46.91 1.85 -29.05
C SER A 484 -45.96 1.17 -30.02
N ILE A 485 -46.47 0.83 -31.20
CA ILE A 485 -45.66 0.29 -32.30
C ILE A 485 -45.31 1.41 -33.27
N ALA A 486 -44.02 1.75 -33.34
CA ALA A 486 -43.49 2.80 -34.21
C ALA A 486 -42.69 2.18 -35.36
N ASP A 487 -43.37 1.66 -36.37
CA ASP A 487 -42.74 1.14 -37.59
C ASP A 487 -43.56 1.47 -38.86
N ILE A 488 -42.87 1.66 -39.99
CA ILE A 488 -43.43 2.00 -41.30
C ILE A 488 -43.45 0.82 -42.28
N ASN A 489 -42.74 -0.30 -42.02
CA ASN A 489 -42.57 -1.43 -42.95
C ASN A 489 -42.91 -2.82 -42.38
N SER A 490 -43.09 -2.96 -41.07
CA SER A 490 -43.35 -4.25 -40.42
C SER A 490 -44.77 -4.79 -40.62
N LYS A 491 -44.90 -6.12 -40.45
CA LYS A 491 -46.18 -6.81 -40.33
C LYS A 491 -46.56 -6.87 -38.85
N ILE A 492 -47.63 -6.16 -38.48
CA ILE A 492 -48.27 -6.31 -37.17
C ILE A 492 -49.06 -7.63 -37.18
N ASP A 493 -48.72 -8.56 -36.30
CA ASP A 493 -49.37 -9.87 -36.20
C ASP A 493 -49.59 -10.26 -34.73
N GLU A 494 -50.67 -9.77 -34.13
CA GLU A 494 -51.06 -10.06 -32.73
C GLU A 494 -51.41 -11.54 -32.46
N ALA A 495 -51.40 -12.40 -33.47
CA ALA A 495 -51.60 -13.85 -33.33
C ALA A 495 -50.30 -14.64 -33.53
N PHE A 496 -49.17 -13.94 -33.65
CA PHE A 496 -47.85 -14.52 -33.77
C PHE A 496 -47.43 -15.16 -32.45
N GLU A 497 -47.06 -16.43 -32.50
CA GLU A 497 -46.40 -17.14 -31.41
C GLU A 497 -44.97 -17.43 -31.89
N LEU A 498 -43.97 -16.87 -31.22
CA LEU A 498 -42.57 -17.17 -31.47
C LEU A 498 -42.13 -18.29 -30.52
N PHE A 499 -41.70 -19.42 -31.09
CA PHE A 499 -41.11 -20.51 -30.33
C PHE A 499 -39.60 -20.49 -30.56
N VAL A 500 -38.85 -19.84 -29.66
CA VAL A 500 -37.39 -19.96 -29.61
C VAL A 500 -37.06 -21.15 -28.71
N ASP A 501 -36.21 -22.05 -29.20
CA ASP A 501 -35.64 -23.14 -28.41
C ASP A 501 -34.37 -22.60 -27.73
N TRP A 502 -34.54 -22.03 -26.54
CA TRP A 502 -33.51 -21.31 -25.78
C TRP A 502 -32.41 -22.21 -25.20
N ILE A 503 -32.49 -23.53 -25.44
CA ILE A 503 -31.64 -24.54 -24.80
C ILE A 503 -31.23 -25.58 -25.86
N ASP A 504 -30.13 -25.36 -26.56
CA ASP A 504 -29.30 -26.47 -27.05
C ASP A 504 -27.80 -26.12 -27.00
#